data_AF-A0A9D3VQZ5-F1
#
_entry.id   AF-A0A9D3VQZ5-F1
#
_cell.length_a   1.000
_cell.length_b   1.000
_cell.length_c   1.000
_cell.angle_alpha   90.00
_cell.angle_beta   90.00
_cell.angle_gamma   90.00
#
_symmetry.space_group_name_H-M   'P 1'
#
loop_
_entity.id
_entity.type
_entity.pdbx_description
1 polymer ?
#
loop_
_entity_poly.entity_id
_entity_poly.type
_entity_poly.pdbx_seq_one_letter_code
_entity_poly.pdbx_strand_id
1 'polypeptide(L)'
;MLPKIKVFSWRIGQNILPTFDNIARLRQDFNNFCPRCNRGEETLIHAMKNYPKAREILAAGGLNNRLLEGDHKNCIDWLEDVFRELDKQQQIF
;
A
#
# COMPACT_ATOMS: atom_id res chain seq x y z
N MET A 1 8.90 18.62 3.23
CA MET A 1 8.06 17.43 3.53
C MET A 1 7.56 17.53 4.97
N LEU A 2 6.25 17.40 5.17
CA LEU A 2 5.62 17.55 6.49
C LEU A 2 6.05 16.41 7.44
N PRO A 3 6.27 16.68 8.75
CA PRO A 3 6.67 15.64 9.72
C PRO A 3 5.72 14.43 9.76
N LYS A 4 4.41 14.66 9.60
CA LYS A 4 3.39 13.61 9.56
C LYS A 4 3.59 12.64 8.40
N ILE A 5 4.00 13.14 7.23
CA ILE A 5 4.29 12.32 6.06
C ILE A 5 5.52 11.46 6.34
N LYS A 6 6.59 12.03 6.91
CA LYS A 6 7.80 11.27 7.26
C LYS A 6 7.51 10.11 8.22
N VAL A 7 6.75 10.38 9.29
CA VAL A 7 6.38 9.34 10.27
C VAL A 7 5.50 8.27 9.64
N PHE A 8 4.55 8.67 8.80
CA PHE A 8 3.70 7.72 8.06
C PHE A 8 4.52 6.83 7.12
N SER A 9 5.40 7.42 6.31
CA SER A 9 6.31 6.68 5.42
C SER A 9 7.22 5.73 6.20
N TRP A 10 7.77 6.16 7.34
CA TRP A 10 8.58 5.30 8.19
C TRP A 10 7.77 4.10 8.73
N ARG A 11 6.52 4.32 9.17
CA ARG A 11 5.63 3.22 9.62
C ARG A 11 5.25 2.25 8.51
N ILE A 12 5.08 2.73 7.28
CA ILE A 12 4.93 1.87 6.10
C ILE A 12 6.18 1.02 5.91
N GLY A 13 7.36 1.66 5.97
CA GLY A 13 8.68 1.03 5.93
C GLY A 13 8.83 -0.18 6.85
N GLN A 14 8.26 -0.08 8.05
CA GLN A 14 8.32 -1.12 9.07
C GLN A 14 7.12 -2.08 9.06
N ASN A 15 6.15 -1.88 8.16
CA ASN A 15 4.88 -2.61 8.14
C ASN A 15 4.15 -2.59 9.49
N ILE A 16 4.15 -1.45 10.20
CA ILE A 16 3.54 -1.30 11.55
C ILE A 16 2.30 -0.40 11.57
N LEU A 17 1.73 -0.09 10.41
CA LEU A 17 0.43 0.59 10.39
C LEU A 17 -0.66 -0.33 10.97
N PRO A 18 -1.68 0.25 11.63
CA PRO A 18 -2.72 -0.53 12.31
C PRO A 18 -3.75 -1.09 11.30
N THR A 19 -3.30 -1.97 10.41
CA THR A 19 -4.18 -2.75 9.54
C THR A 19 -4.75 -3.94 10.29
N PHE A 20 -5.87 -4.48 9.84
CA PHE A 20 -6.49 -5.61 10.55
C PHE A 20 -5.59 -6.86 10.56
N ASP A 21 -4.76 -7.09 9.53
CA ASP A 21 -3.73 -8.14 9.56
C ASP A 21 -2.72 -7.92 10.71
N ASN A 22 -2.21 -6.70 10.86
CA ASN A 22 -1.25 -6.40 11.94
C ASN A 22 -1.90 -6.48 13.33
N ILE A 23 -3.18 -6.14 13.46
CA ILE A 23 -3.92 -6.29 14.72
C ILE A 23 -4.14 -7.77 15.04
N ALA A 24 -4.47 -8.60 14.05
CA ALA A 24 -4.66 -10.04 14.24
C ALA A 24 -3.38 -10.77 14.69
N ARG A 25 -2.20 -10.28 14.29
CA ARG A 25 -0.91 -10.79 14.81
C ARG A 25 -0.72 -10.57 16.31
N LEU A 26 -1.38 -9.55 16.87
CA LEU A 26 -1.28 -9.20 18.30
C LEU A 26 -2.47 -9.72 19.12
N ARG A 27 -3.61 -9.96 18.48
CA ARG A 27 -4.85 -10.38 19.12
C ARG A 27 -5.32 -11.69 18.51
N GLN A 28 -5.20 -12.75 19.28
CA GLN A 28 -5.73 -14.06 18.94
C GLN A 28 -7.25 -13.94 18.63
N ASP A 29 -7.71 -14.70 17.63
CA ASP A 29 -9.10 -14.75 17.16
C ASP A 29 -9.67 -13.43 16.59
N PHE A 30 -8.81 -12.45 16.28
CA PHE A 30 -9.24 -11.25 15.57
C PHE A 30 -9.38 -11.51 14.07
N ASN A 31 -10.56 -11.20 13.52
CA ASN A 31 -10.80 -11.30 12.08
C ASN A 31 -9.97 -10.25 11.32
N ASN A 32 -9.04 -10.71 10.47
CA ASN A 32 -8.14 -9.84 9.71
C ASN A 32 -8.73 -9.36 8.37
N PHE A 33 -9.95 -9.74 8.01
CA PHE A 33 -10.57 -9.32 6.75
C PHE A 33 -10.78 -7.81 6.70
N CYS A 34 -10.59 -7.24 5.50
CA CYS A 34 -10.80 -5.82 5.29
C CYS A 34 -12.27 -5.44 5.59
N PRO A 35 -12.52 -4.57 6.57
CA PRO A 35 -13.88 -4.21 6.97
C PRO A 35 -14.60 -3.37 5.91
N ARG A 36 -13.87 -2.87 4.90
CA ARG A 36 -14.41 -2.01 3.85
C ARG A 36 -14.90 -2.81 2.64
N CYS A 37 -14.14 -3.81 2.19
CA CYS A 37 -14.47 -4.56 0.98
C CYS A 37 -14.80 -6.04 1.24
N ASN A 38 -14.37 -6.61 2.36
CA ASN A 38 -14.56 -8.01 2.72
C ASN A 38 -14.06 -9.02 1.65
N ARG A 39 -13.06 -8.65 0.83
CA ARG A 39 -12.53 -9.50 -0.27
C ARG A 39 -11.24 -10.25 0.09
N GLY A 40 -10.70 -10.03 1.28
CA GLY A 40 -9.47 -10.63 1.75
C GLY A 40 -8.93 -9.91 2.98
N GLU A 41 -7.78 -10.36 3.45
CA GLU A 41 -7.08 -9.78 4.61
C GLU A 41 -6.69 -8.32 4.35
N GLU A 42 -6.88 -7.47 5.35
CA GLU A 42 -6.38 -6.10 5.31
C GLU A 42 -4.89 -6.07 5.64
N THR A 43 -4.08 -6.51 4.69
CA THR A 43 -2.64 -6.27 4.71
C THR A 43 -2.33 -4.81 4.38
N LEU A 44 -1.11 -4.35 4.65
CA LEU A 44 -0.71 -3.00 4.28
C LEU A 44 -0.77 -2.75 2.77
N ILE A 45 -0.36 -3.72 1.95
CA ILE A 45 -0.49 -3.60 0.49
C ILE A 45 -1.96 -3.59 0.06
N HIS A 46 -2.84 -4.32 0.75
CA HIS A 46 -4.27 -4.23 0.49
C HIS A 46 -4.78 -2.81 0.72
N ALA A 47 -4.51 -2.23 1.89
CA ALA A 47 -4.96 -0.90 2.25
C ALA A 47 -4.41 0.20 1.31
N MET A 48 -3.14 0.09 0.92
CA MET A 48 -2.46 1.10 0.12
C MET A 48 -2.73 0.98 -1.39
N LYS A 49 -2.94 -0.25 -1.90
CA LYS A 49 -3.00 -0.52 -3.35
C LYS A 49 -4.23 -1.34 -3.76
N ASN A 50 -4.43 -2.53 -3.19
CA ASN A 50 -5.39 -3.50 -3.75
C ASN A 50 -6.85 -3.17 -3.40
N TYR A 51 -7.08 -2.34 -2.39
CA TYR A 51 -8.41 -1.86 -2.04
C TYR A 51 -8.99 -1.02 -3.20
N PRO A 52 -10.22 -1.30 -3.68
CA PRO A 52 -10.75 -0.68 -4.90
C PRO A 52 -10.68 0.85 -4.94
N LYS A 53 -11.06 1.53 -3.85
CA LYS A 53 -11.01 3.00 -3.82
C LYS A 53 -9.58 3.55 -3.77
N ALA A 54 -8.66 2.83 -3.14
CA ALA A 54 -7.24 3.21 -3.18
C ALA A 54 -6.71 3.10 -4.61
N ARG A 55 -7.05 2.02 -5.31
CA ARG A 55 -6.70 1.81 -6.71
C ARG A 55 -7.23 2.91 -7.63
N GLU A 56 -8.49 3.34 -7.44
CA GLU A 56 -9.08 4.45 -8.18
C GLU A 56 -8.31 5.76 -7.97
N ILE A 57 -7.96 6.09 -6.72
CA ILE A 57 -7.19 7.30 -6.40
C ILE A 57 -5.79 7.24 -7.02
N LEU A 58 -5.12 6.09 -6.95
CA LEU A 58 -3.79 5.91 -7.54
C LEU A 58 -3.82 6.04 -9.07
N ALA A 59 -4.82 5.46 -9.72
CA ALA A 59 -5.02 5.60 -11.17
C ALA A 59 -5.28 7.06 -11.56
N ALA A 60 -6.13 7.77 -10.81
CA ALA A 60 -6.37 9.20 -11.01
C ALA A 60 -5.11 10.06 -10.79
N GLY A 61 -4.20 9.60 -9.91
CA GLY A 61 -2.88 10.20 -9.68
C GLY A 61 -1.83 9.88 -10.75
N GLY A 62 -2.17 9.12 -11.79
CA GLY A 62 -1.29 8.81 -12.92
C GLY A 62 -0.44 7.55 -12.76
N LEU A 63 -0.68 6.71 -11.74
CA LEU A 63 -0.02 5.40 -11.68
C LEU A 63 -0.55 4.50 -12.81
N ASN A 64 0.37 3.88 -13.55
CA ASN A 64 0.01 3.01 -14.67
C ASN A 64 -0.54 1.65 -14.21
N ASN A 65 -1.24 0.96 -15.12
CA ASN A 65 -1.87 -0.34 -14.83
C ASN A 65 -0.87 -1.42 -14.41
N ARG A 66 0.38 -1.38 -14.90
CA ARG A 66 1.44 -2.32 -14.50
C ARG A 66 1.67 -2.27 -12.99
N LEU A 67 1.76 -1.07 -12.42
CA LEU A 67 1.95 -0.87 -10.98
C LEU A 67 0.71 -1.23 -10.16
N LEU A 68 -0.48 -1.06 -10.72
CA LEU A 68 -1.77 -1.34 -10.05
C LEU A 68 -2.17 -2.82 -10.08
N GLU A 69 -1.82 -3.55 -11.14
CA GLU A 69 -2.18 -4.95 -11.35
C GLU A 69 -1.05 -5.92 -11.03
N GLY A 70 0.20 -5.44 -10.98
CA GLY A 70 1.36 -6.29 -10.69
C GLY A 70 1.25 -7.00 -9.35
N ASP A 71 1.66 -8.26 -9.30
CA ASP A 71 1.70 -9.03 -8.06
C ASP A 71 2.93 -8.63 -7.23
N HIS A 72 2.69 -8.13 -6.02
CA HIS A 72 3.75 -7.67 -5.12
C HIS A 72 3.49 -8.28 -3.75
N LYS A 73 4.55 -8.81 -3.12
CA LYS A 73 4.42 -9.57 -1.87
C LYS A 73 4.03 -8.67 -0.70
N ASN A 74 4.56 -7.45 -0.68
CA ASN A 74 4.32 -6.48 0.39
C ASN A 74 4.34 -5.04 -0.14
N CYS A 75 4.02 -4.08 0.74
CA CYS A 75 3.91 -2.68 0.36
C CYS A 75 5.25 -2.04 -0.03
N ILE A 76 6.37 -2.52 0.51
CA ILE A 76 7.70 -1.98 0.19
C ILE A 76 8.13 -2.43 -1.20
N ASP A 77 7.97 -3.71 -1.52
CA ASP A 77 8.24 -4.23 -2.87
C ASP A 77 7.47 -3.40 -3.94
N TRP A 78 6.21 -3.05 -3.64
CA TRP A 78 5.42 -2.18 -4.50
C TRP A 78 5.93 -0.75 -4.58
N LEU A 79 6.24 -0.13 -3.44
CA LEU A 79 6.76 1.25 -3.43
C LEU A 79 8.11 1.36 -4.14
N GLU A 80 8.98 0.35 -4.03
CA GLU A 80 10.24 0.30 -4.77
C GLU A 80 10.01 0.31 -6.28
N ASP A 81 9.04 -0.46 -6.79
CA ASP A 81 8.71 -0.44 -8.22
C ASP A 81 8.07 0.88 -8.66
N VAL A 82 7.20 1.46 -7.83
CA VAL A 82 6.63 2.80 -8.08
C VAL A 82 7.75 3.85 -8.17
N PHE A 83 8.68 3.88 -7.23
CA PHE A 83 9.78 4.85 -7.25
C PHE A 83 10.70 4.65 -8.46
N ARG A 84 11.04 3.39 -8.80
CA ARG A 84 11.81 3.08 -10.01
C ARG A 84 11.11 3.57 -11.28
N GLU A 85 9.79 3.48 -11.36
CA GLU A 85 9.04 3.97 -12.52
C GLU A 85 9.02 5.50 -12.58
N LEU A 86 8.81 6.17 -11.45
CA LEU A 86 8.81 7.62 -11.38
C LEU A 86 10.20 8.21 -11.70
N ASP A 87 11.27 7.58 -11.24
CA ASP A 87 12.65 7.98 -11.55
C ASP A 87 12.94 7.90 -13.05
N LYS A 88 12.42 6.88 -13.75
CA LYS A 88 12.53 6.77 -15.21
C LYS A 88 11.79 7.91 -15.90
N GLN A 89 10.59 8.27 -15.44
CA GLN A 89 9.83 9.36 -16.05
C GLN A 89 10.50 10.72 -15.86
N GLN A 90 11.21 10.92 -14.76
CA GLN A 90 11.94 12.17 -14.50
C GLN A 90 13.20 12.32 -15.37
N GLN A 91 13.77 11.22 -15.89
CA GLN A 91 14.94 11.24 -16.80
C GLN A 91 14.59 11.45 -18.28
N ILE A 92 13.29 11.56 -18.62
CA ILE A 92 12.81 11.72 -20.01
C ILE A 92 12.54 13.20 -20.34
N PHE A 93 12.77 14.12 -19.39
CA PHE A 93 12.75 15.58 -19.55
C PHE A 93 14.15 16.16 -19.34
#